data_AF-A0A9E6MCY8-F1
#
_entry.id   AF-A0A9E6MCY8-F1
#
_cell.length_a   1.000
_cell.length_b   1.000
_cell.length_c   1.000
_cell.angle_alpha   90.00
_cell.angle_beta   90.00
_cell.angle_gamma   90.00
#
_symmetry.space_group_name_H-M   'P 1'
#
loop_
_entity.id
_entity.type
_entity.pdbx_description
1 polymer ?
#
loop_
_entity_poly.entity_id
_entity_poly.type
_entity_poly.pdbx_seq_one_letter_code
_entity_poly.pdbx_strand_id
1 'polypeptide(L)'
;MSIYLIDRLVISKQHTDRLNQITAIYDSLGLDSSYRAVRSDLFGDKRVYSWDKGRTFASTIEYGHNDTPTNTASDLRKKVENAGFTYIQTEYEGSINPTQEYKNAKGNYLRVSTMSGTIHNSIVYGDVDSKAPLIQHANEAPTYVTIKVNLDDNNE
;
A
#
# COMPACT_ATOMS: atom_id res chain seq x y z
N MET A 1 -40.29 -9.97 -9.40
CA MET A 1 -39.01 -9.31 -9.01
C MET A 1 -38.15 -9.27 -10.26
N SER A 2 -37.75 -8.09 -10.75
CA SER A 2 -37.03 -7.96 -12.02
C SER A 2 -35.58 -8.45 -11.88
N ILE A 3 -35.09 -9.21 -12.86
CA ILE A 3 -33.71 -9.77 -12.91
C ILE A 3 -32.66 -8.67 -12.65
N TYR A 4 -32.92 -7.46 -13.15
CA TYR A 4 -32.07 -6.28 -12.97
C TYR A 4 -31.83 -5.86 -11.51
N LEU A 5 -32.83 -6.03 -10.64
CA LEU A 5 -32.69 -5.73 -9.21
C LEU A 5 -31.82 -6.78 -8.51
N ILE A 6 -31.93 -8.05 -8.92
CA ILE A 6 -31.13 -9.15 -8.37
C ILE A 6 -29.66 -8.96 -8.75
N ASP A 7 -29.38 -8.62 -10.01
CA ASP A 7 -28.00 -8.38 -10.49
C ASP A 7 -27.34 -7.21 -9.72
N ARG A 8 -28.07 -6.10 -9.53
CA ARG A 8 -27.56 -4.95 -8.76
C ARG A 8 -27.28 -5.31 -7.30
N LEU A 9 -28.13 -6.11 -6.67
CA LEU A 9 -27.93 -6.57 -5.29
C LEU A 9 -26.70 -7.48 -5.18
N VAL A 10 -26.50 -8.40 -6.14
CA VAL A 10 -25.33 -9.28 -6.17
C VAL A 10 -24.04 -8.48 -6.32
N ILE A 11 -24.00 -7.52 -7.26
CA ILE A 11 -22.83 -6.65 -7.47
C ILE A 11 -22.53 -5.82 -6.21
N SER A 12 -23.56 -5.20 -5.63
CA SER A 12 -23.40 -4.41 -4.39
C SER A 12 -22.86 -5.26 -3.24
N LYS A 13 -23.33 -6.51 -3.11
CA LYS A 13 -22.83 -7.45 -2.10
C LYS A 13 -21.37 -7.80 -2.36
N GLN A 14 -20.99 -8.11 -3.60
CA GLN A 14 -19.61 -8.41 -3.97
C GLN A 14 -18.67 -7.26 -3.64
N HIS A 15 -19.04 -6.01 -3.95
CA HIS A 15 -18.24 -4.85 -3.58
C HIS A 15 -18.08 -4.73 -2.06
N THR A 16 -19.15 -4.95 -1.30
CA THR A 16 -19.10 -4.90 0.17
C THR A 16 -18.18 -5.99 0.73
N ASP A 17 -18.32 -7.23 0.25
CA ASP A 17 -17.51 -8.36 0.70
C ASP A 17 -16.02 -8.14 0.39
N ARG A 18 -15.70 -7.56 -0.78
CA ARG A 18 -14.32 -7.19 -1.16
C ARG A 18 -13.76 -6.07 -0.29
N LEU A 19 -14.53 -5.01 -0.05
CA LEU A 19 -14.11 -3.92 0.83
C LEU A 19 -13.85 -4.42 2.26
N ASN A 20 -14.69 -5.30 2.77
CA ASN A 20 -14.51 -5.93 4.08
C ASN A 20 -13.22 -6.76 4.12
N GLN A 21 -12.91 -7.51 3.06
CA GLN A 21 -11.67 -8.27 2.97
C GLN A 21 -10.43 -7.37 2.93
N ILE A 22 -10.46 -6.26 2.19
CA ILE A 22 -9.37 -5.27 2.15
C ILE A 22 -9.18 -4.65 3.53
N THR A 23 -10.27 -4.22 4.17
CA THR A 23 -10.24 -3.62 5.51
C THR A 23 -9.65 -4.59 6.52
N ALA A 24 -10.10 -5.86 6.50
CA ALA A 24 -9.55 -6.90 7.37
C ALA A 24 -8.05 -7.17 7.14
N ILE A 25 -7.55 -7.01 5.91
CA ILE A 25 -6.10 -7.09 5.64
C ILE A 25 -5.37 -5.95 6.35
N TYR A 26 -5.81 -4.71 6.19
CA TYR A 26 -5.20 -3.56 6.88
C TYR A 26 -5.24 -3.70 8.40
N ASP A 27 -6.38 -4.15 8.95
CA ASP A 27 -6.52 -4.40 10.39
C ASP A 27 -5.57 -5.50 10.87
N SER A 28 -5.39 -6.56 10.08
CA SER A 28 -4.53 -7.69 10.43
C SER A 28 -3.04 -7.34 10.51
N LEU A 29 -2.62 -6.23 9.90
CA LEU A 29 -1.25 -5.74 10.02
C LEU A 29 -0.92 -5.29 11.45
N GLY A 30 -1.93 -4.99 12.28
CA GLY A 30 -1.72 -4.59 13.67
C GLY A 30 -0.80 -3.37 13.80
N LEU A 31 -1.01 -2.37 12.93
CA LEU A 31 -0.31 -1.09 13.04
C LEU A 31 -0.84 -0.34 14.26
N ASP A 32 0.05 0.04 15.17
CA ASP A 32 -0.30 0.77 16.38
C ASP A 32 -0.37 2.30 16.13
N SER A 33 -0.64 3.07 17.17
CA SER A 33 -0.80 4.53 17.10
C SER A 33 0.46 5.31 16.65
N SER A 34 1.62 4.65 16.55
CA SER A 34 2.82 5.25 15.96
C SER A 34 2.72 5.42 14.44
N TYR A 35 1.86 4.65 13.77
CA TYR A 35 1.53 4.80 12.36
C TYR A 35 0.31 5.70 12.20
N ARG A 36 0.51 6.90 11.67
CA ARG A 36 -0.56 7.90 11.52
C ARG A 36 -1.05 7.92 10.09
N ALA A 37 -2.29 7.50 9.85
CA ALA A 37 -2.87 7.54 8.51
C ALA A 37 -2.97 8.99 8.00
N VAL A 38 -2.38 9.24 6.83
CA VAL A 38 -2.38 10.53 6.14
C VAL A 38 -3.44 10.55 5.04
N ARG A 39 -3.62 9.42 4.36
CA ARG A 39 -4.61 9.24 3.29
C ARG A 39 -5.11 7.80 3.30
N SER A 40 -6.39 7.62 2.98
CA SER A 40 -7.01 6.32 2.78
C SER A 40 -7.89 6.34 1.54
N ASP A 41 -7.64 5.41 0.62
CA ASP A 41 -8.44 5.17 -0.58
C ASP A 41 -8.72 3.66 -0.66
N LEU A 42 -9.77 3.25 0.04
CA LEU A 42 -10.24 1.86 0.09
C LEU A 42 -11.50 1.70 -0.73
N PHE A 43 -11.55 0.65 -1.54
CA PHE A 43 -12.69 0.40 -2.40
C PHE A 43 -12.88 -1.10 -2.67
N GLY A 44 -14.14 -1.51 -2.74
CA GLY A 44 -14.51 -2.89 -3.01
C GLY A 44 -14.73 -3.19 -4.49
N ASP A 45 -15.05 -2.17 -5.29
CA ASP A 45 -15.24 -2.31 -6.74
C ASP A 45 -13.90 -2.53 -7.46
N LYS A 46 -13.85 -3.45 -8.42
CA LYS A 46 -12.64 -3.66 -9.22
C LYS A 46 -12.46 -2.50 -10.21
N ARG A 47 -11.46 -1.65 -9.98
CA ARG A 47 -11.16 -0.49 -10.80
C ARG A 47 -10.02 -0.81 -11.77
N VAL A 48 -10.27 -0.68 -13.06
CA VAL A 48 -9.27 -0.93 -14.12
C VAL A 48 -8.73 0.38 -14.67
N TYR A 49 -7.46 0.40 -15.08
CA TYR A 49 -6.91 1.57 -15.77
C TYR A 49 -7.66 1.82 -17.08
N SER A 50 -7.78 3.09 -17.46
CA SER A 50 -8.45 3.47 -18.71
C SER A 50 -7.63 3.02 -19.93
N TRP A 51 -6.30 3.12 -19.83
CA TRP A 51 -5.33 2.85 -20.89
C TRP A 51 -4.81 1.40 -20.92
N ASP A 52 -4.99 0.62 -19.86
CA ASP A 52 -4.67 -0.81 -19.82
C ASP A 52 -5.70 -1.57 -18.96
N LYS A 53 -6.55 -2.35 -19.62
CA LYS A 53 -7.61 -3.14 -18.96
C LYS A 53 -7.08 -4.37 -18.24
N GLY A 54 -5.81 -4.74 -18.46
CA GLY A 54 -5.13 -5.79 -17.72
C GLY A 54 -4.61 -5.34 -16.36
N ARG A 55 -4.65 -4.04 -16.05
CA ARG A 55 -4.16 -3.46 -14.78
C ARG A 55 -5.30 -2.95 -13.92
N THR A 56 -5.13 -3.07 -12.61
CA THR A 56 -6.13 -2.67 -11.62
C THR A 56 -5.54 -1.75 -10.57
N PHE A 57 -6.33 -0.76 -10.14
CA PHE A 57 -5.96 0.10 -9.03
C PHE A 57 -5.98 -0.70 -7.73
N ALA A 58 -4.98 -0.49 -6.88
CA ALA A 58 -4.92 -1.05 -5.54
C ALA A 58 -5.55 -0.13 -4.50
N SER A 59 -6.22 -0.72 -3.51
CA SER A 59 -6.66 0.02 -2.33
C SER A 59 -5.45 0.41 -1.50
N THR A 60 -5.33 1.69 -1.14
CA THR A 60 -4.10 2.27 -0.59
C THR A 60 -4.36 2.97 0.74
N ILE A 61 -3.47 2.81 1.70
CA ILE A 61 -3.34 3.70 2.86
C ILE A 61 -1.92 4.20 2.96
N GLU A 62 -1.79 5.51 3.15
CA GLU A 62 -0.52 6.20 3.34
C GLU A 62 -0.39 6.58 4.82
N TYR A 63 0.79 6.37 5.41
CA TYR A 63 1.05 6.66 6.82
C TYR A 63 2.31 7.50 7.00
N GLY A 64 2.32 8.33 8.04
CA GLY A 64 3.54 8.86 8.64
C GLY A 64 3.94 8.03 9.85
N HIS A 65 5.25 7.75 10.01
CA HIS A 65 5.80 7.04 11.16
C HIS A 65 7.09 7.71 11.62
N ASN A 66 7.24 7.96 12.93
CA ASN A 66 8.36 8.74 13.47
C ASN A 66 9.62 7.91 13.74
N ASP A 67 10.07 7.18 12.72
CA ASP A 67 11.32 6.42 12.71
C ASP A 67 11.95 6.51 11.30
N THR A 68 13.13 5.93 11.12
CA THR A 68 13.84 5.85 9.84
C THR A 68 13.18 4.83 8.89
N PRO A 69 13.28 5.03 7.57
CA PRO A 69 12.75 4.09 6.58
C PRO A 69 13.25 2.66 6.77
N THR A 70 14.53 2.48 7.12
CA THR A 70 15.10 1.14 7.38
C THR A 70 14.45 0.43 8.56
N ASN A 71 14.30 1.12 9.70
CA ASN A 71 13.65 0.54 10.88
C ASN A 71 12.16 0.25 10.60
N THR A 72 11.49 1.20 9.96
CA THR A 72 10.07 1.09 9.58
C THR A 72 9.82 -0.09 8.64
N ALA A 73 10.67 -0.29 7.64
CA ALA A 73 10.58 -1.42 6.72
C ALA A 73 10.81 -2.76 7.45
N SER A 74 11.76 -2.82 8.40
CA SER A 74 12.00 -4.01 9.21
C SER A 74 10.81 -4.36 10.11
N ASP A 75 10.19 -3.36 10.74
CA ASP A 75 8.99 -3.54 11.57
C ASP A 75 7.78 -3.98 10.72
N LEU A 76 7.51 -3.26 9.63
CA LEU A 76 6.41 -3.59 8.71
C LEU A 76 6.56 -5.00 8.15
N ARG A 77 7.78 -5.42 7.78
CA ARG A 77 8.02 -6.79 7.32
C ARG A 77 7.53 -7.83 8.34
N LYS A 78 7.87 -7.67 9.63
CA LYS A 78 7.43 -8.59 10.69
C LYS A 78 5.91 -8.58 10.83
N LYS A 79 5.29 -7.39 10.80
CA LYS A 79 3.84 -7.22 10.89
C LYS A 79 3.11 -7.88 9.72
N VAL A 80 3.61 -7.71 8.50
CA VAL A 80 3.09 -8.33 7.27
C VAL A 80 3.23 -9.86 7.32
N GLU A 81 4.39 -10.37 7.72
CA GLU A 81 4.63 -11.80 7.87
C GLU A 81 3.70 -12.42 8.96
N ASN A 82 3.51 -11.72 10.08
CA ASN A 82 2.57 -12.11 11.13
C ASN A 82 1.10 -12.10 10.67
N ALA A 83 0.74 -11.24 9.72
CA ALA A 83 -0.57 -11.21 9.07
C ALA A 83 -0.77 -12.35 8.05
N GLY A 84 0.22 -13.24 7.88
CA GLY A 84 0.13 -14.43 7.03
C GLY A 84 0.46 -14.17 5.56
N PHE A 85 1.19 -13.08 5.27
CA PHE A 85 1.72 -12.79 3.95
C PHE A 85 3.17 -13.27 3.83
N THR A 86 3.51 -13.83 2.67
CA THR A 86 4.87 -14.29 2.36
C THR A 86 5.52 -13.33 1.38
N TYR A 87 6.79 -12.98 1.65
CA TYR A 87 7.60 -12.14 0.77
C TYR A 87 7.78 -12.78 -0.62
N ILE A 88 7.70 -11.97 -1.66
CA ILE A 88 7.91 -12.36 -3.05
C ILE A 88 9.23 -11.77 -3.56
N GLN A 89 9.32 -10.44 -3.56
CA GLN A 89 10.43 -9.70 -4.14
C GLN A 89 10.47 -8.26 -3.62
N THR A 90 11.55 -7.55 -3.94
CA THR A 90 11.67 -6.10 -3.73
C THR A 90 11.87 -5.44 -5.08
N GLU A 91 10.94 -4.56 -5.45
CA GLU A 91 11.09 -3.70 -6.62
C GLU A 91 11.92 -2.47 -6.27
N TYR A 92 12.69 -1.98 -7.25
CA TYR A 92 13.53 -0.80 -7.11
C TYR A 92 14.50 -0.87 -5.92
N GLU A 93 15.10 -2.05 -5.70
CA GLU A 93 16.10 -2.25 -4.65
C GLU A 93 17.25 -1.25 -4.77
N GLY A 94 17.67 -0.67 -3.65
CA GLY A 94 18.69 0.37 -3.59
C GLY A 94 18.23 1.77 -4.02
N SER A 95 16.97 1.94 -4.44
CA SER A 95 16.39 3.27 -4.72
C SER A 95 15.98 4.00 -3.43
N ILE A 96 15.54 5.25 -3.58
CA ILE A 96 14.99 6.08 -2.50
C ILE A 96 13.58 5.66 -2.03
N ASN A 97 12.92 4.75 -2.74
CA ASN A 97 11.59 4.23 -2.41
C ASN A 97 11.45 2.77 -2.86
N PRO A 98 12.20 1.84 -2.25
CA PRO A 98 12.06 0.42 -2.54
C PRO A 98 10.67 -0.06 -2.16
N THR A 99 10.12 -1.00 -2.93
CA THR A 99 8.78 -1.55 -2.69
C THR A 99 8.86 -3.04 -2.49
N GLN A 100 8.47 -3.51 -1.30
CA GLN A 100 8.42 -4.91 -0.93
C GLN A 100 7.07 -5.50 -1.30
N GLU A 101 7.08 -6.61 -2.02
CA GLU A 101 5.87 -7.31 -2.46
C GLU A 101 5.66 -8.59 -1.67
N TYR A 102 4.40 -8.83 -1.29
CA TYR A 102 3.98 -9.99 -0.52
C TYR A 102 2.68 -10.59 -1.05
N LYS A 103 2.48 -11.89 -0.81
CA LYS A 103 1.26 -12.61 -1.14
C LYS A 103 0.82 -13.54 -0.02
N ASN A 104 -0.48 -13.63 0.25
CA ASN A 104 -1.03 -14.59 1.18
C ASN A 104 -1.66 -15.81 0.47
N ALA A 105 -1.97 -16.85 1.25
CA ALA A 105 -2.54 -18.10 0.73
C ALA A 105 -3.90 -17.94 0.02
N LYS A 106 -4.62 -16.84 0.29
CA LYS A 106 -5.90 -16.51 -0.37
C LYS A 106 -5.70 -15.82 -1.73
N GLY A 107 -4.46 -15.59 -2.16
CA GLY A 107 -4.15 -14.95 -3.44
C GLY A 107 -4.09 -13.42 -3.40
N ASN A 108 -4.23 -12.81 -2.22
CA ASN A 108 -4.14 -11.35 -2.09
C ASN A 108 -2.68 -10.90 -2.13
N TYR A 109 -2.45 -9.77 -2.76
CA TYR A 109 -1.17 -9.09 -2.86
C TYR A 109 -1.14 -7.87 -1.97
N LEU A 110 0.03 -7.66 -1.35
CA LEU A 110 0.33 -6.51 -0.53
C LEU A 110 1.65 -5.92 -1.00
N ARG A 111 1.68 -4.60 -1.23
CA ARG A 111 2.92 -3.86 -1.49
C ARG A 111 3.16 -2.86 -0.38
N VAL A 112 4.40 -2.80 0.09
CA VAL A 112 4.82 -1.87 1.14
C VAL A 112 6.01 -1.09 0.63
N SER A 113 5.90 0.23 0.60
CA SER A 113 7.02 1.11 0.27
C SER A 113 7.27 2.08 1.42
N THR A 114 8.54 2.36 1.66
CA THR A 114 9.00 3.29 2.70
C THR A 114 9.97 4.29 2.09
N MET A 115 9.74 5.57 2.37
CA MET A 115 10.58 6.66 1.90
C MET A 115 10.73 7.68 3.04
N SER A 116 11.85 8.42 3.11
CA SER A 116 11.95 9.49 4.11
C SER A 116 10.96 10.61 3.82
N GLY A 117 10.46 11.24 4.88
CA GLY A 117 9.57 12.39 4.80
C GLY A 117 10.23 13.57 4.08
N THR A 118 11.55 13.75 4.26
CA THR A 118 12.36 14.73 3.52
C THR A 118 12.22 14.51 2.02
N ILE A 119 12.47 13.30 1.53
CA ILE A 119 12.38 12.96 0.10
C ILE A 119 10.95 13.11 -0.40
N HIS A 120 9.97 12.61 0.35
CA HIS A 120 8.56 12.74 -0.02
C HIS A 120 8.16 14.22 -0.21
N ASN A 121 8.52 15.08 0.75
CA ASN A 121 8.23 16.49 0.70
C ASN A 121 8.96 17.19 -0.47
N SER A 122 10.22 16.84 -0.74
CA SER A 122 10.94 17.37 -1.90
C SER A 122 10.27 16.98 -3.23
N ILE A 123 9.73 15.76 -3.34
CA ILE A 123 8.99 15.31 -4.54
C ILE A 123 7.64 16.03 -4.67
N VAL A 124 6.90 16.20 -3.57
CA VAL A 124 5.54 16.76 -3.59
C VAL A 124 5.53 18.29 -3.70
N TYR A 125 6.43 18.96 -2.97
CA TYR A 125 6.44 20.42 -2.83
C TYR A 125 7.60 21.11 -3.54
N GLY A 126 8.61 20.37 -4.01
CA GLY A 126 9.70 20.92 -4.84
C GLY A 126 10.91 21.48 -4.09
N ASP A 127 11.04 21.24 -2.78
CA ASP A 127 12.18 21.69 -1.97
C ASP A 127 13.42 20.79 -2.15
N VAL A 128 13.95 20.70 -3.38
CA VAL A 128 15.19 19.95 -3.63
C VAL A 128 16.38 20.90 -3.39
N ASP A 129 17.05 20.79 -2.24
CA ASP A 129 18.34 21.45 -2.06
C ASP A 129 19.35 20.83 -3.02
N SER A 130 19.62 21.53 -4.12
CA SER A 130 20.61 21.15 -5.16
C SER A 130 22.01 20.83 -4.62
N LYS A 131 22.33 21.15 -3.37
CA LYS A 131 23.64 20.89 -2.75
C LYS A 131 23.81 19.48 -2.17
N ALA A 132 22.71 18.75 -1.91
CA ALA A 132 22.74 17.39 -1.38
C ALA A 132 21.85 16.45 -2.23
N PRO A 133 22.42 15.41 -2.86
CA PRO A 133 21.62 14.41 -3.57
C PRO A 133 20.57 13.76 -2.65
N LEU A 134 19.32 13.63 -3.11
CA LEU A 134 18.21 13.05 -2.32
C LEU A 134 18.54 11.70 -1.68
N ILE A 135 19.39 10.88 -2.32
CA ILE A 135 19.82 9.59 -1.78
C ILE A 135 20.52 9.70 -0.40
N GLN A 136 21.15 10.83 -0.08
CA GLN A 136 21.76 11.07 1.23
C GLN A 136 20.72 11.19 2.34
N HIS A 137 19.49 11.56 1.99
CA HIS A 137 18.35 11.70 2.89
C HIS A 137 17.46 10.44 2.92
N ALA A 138 17.85 9.35 2.25
CA ALA A 138 17.01 8.17 2.05
C ALA A 138 16.63 7.43 3.33
N ASN A 139 17.40 7.61 4.40
CA ASN A 139 17.14 6.96 5.69
C ASN A 139 16.85 7.95 6.83
N GLU A 140 16.48 9.19 6.52
CA GLU A 140 16.11 10.18 7.55
C GLU A 140 14.69 9.91 8.09
N ALA A 141 14.51 10.13 9.39
CA ALA A 141 13.19 10.19 10.00
C ALA A 141 12.55 11.58 9.76
N PRO A 142 11.20 11.69 9.70
CA PRO A 142 10.24 10.60 9.80
C PRO A 142 10.10 9.81 8.49
N THR A 143 9.47 8.64 8.55
CA THR A 143 9.16 7.81 7.38
C THR A 143 7.76 8.10 6.85
N TYR A 144 7.66 8.22 5.53
CA TYR A 144 6.43 8.11 4.78
C TYR A 144 6.26 6.68 4.26
N VAL A 145 5.14 6.06 4.59
CA VAL A 145 4.82 4.67 4.26
C VAL A 145 3.64 4.64 3.30
N THR A 146 3.74 3.85 2.24
CA THR A 146 2.61 3.52 1.37
C THR A 146 2.36 2.02 1.45
N ILE A 147 1.14 1.63 1.81
CA ILE A 147 0.69 0.24 1.79
C ILE A 147 -0.42 0.12 0.75
N LYS A 148 -0.31 -0.86 -0.15
CA LYS A 148 -1.30 -1.14 -1.20
C LYS A 148 -1.77 -2.58 -1.14
N VAL A 149 -3.07 -2.81 -1.30
CA VAL A 149 -3.72 -4.13 -1.27
C VAL A 149 -4.47 -4.38 -2.57
N ASN A 150 -4.24 -5.56 -3.16
CA ASN A 150 -5.02 -6.11 -4.27
C ASN A 150 -5.50 -7.53 -3.96
N LEU A 151 -6.75 -7.87 -4.25
CA LEU A 151 -7.34 -9.15 -3.87
C LEU A 151 -7.16 -10.29 -4.91
N ASP A 152 -6.78 -9.97 -6.15
CA ASP A 152 -6.87 -10.95 -7.26
C ASP A 152 -5.63 -11.00 -8.17
N ASP A 153 -4.95 -9.86 -8.38
CA ASP A 153 -3.79 -9.76 -9.25
C ASP A 153 -2.78 -8.74 -8.70
N ASN A 154 -1.52 -8.89 -9.08
CA ASN A 154 -0.47 -7.91 -8.78
C ASN A 154 -0.25 -6.96 -9.95
N ASN A 155 -1.21 -6.78 -10.85
CA ASN A 155 -0.96 -6.04 -12.08
C ASN A 155 -1.44 -4.60 -11.89
N GLU A 156 -0.51 -3.73 -11.47
CA GLU A 156 -0.71 -2.27 -11.33
C GLU A 156 0.16 -1.53 -12.35
#